data_AF-A0A1C6D5Q7-F1
#
_entry.id   AF-A0A1C6D5Q7-F1
#
_cell.length_a   1.000
_cell.length_b   1.000
_cell.length_c   1.000
_cell.angle_alpha   90.00
_cell.angle_beta   90.00
_cell.angle_gamma   90.00
#
_symmetry.space_group_name_H-M   'P 1'
#
loop_
_entity.id
_entity.type
_entity.pdbx_description
1 polymer ?
#
loop_
_entity_poly.entity_id
_entity_poly.type
_entity_poly.pdbx_seq_one_letter_code
_entity_poly.pdbx_strand_id
1 'polypeptide(L)' 'MNRGPSFKVGPTPRDVNVEEIVSECEKCQGEIYTGGLRFFWAGRWICPNCFRYAVRKVLWENPEEIALEMGVEVERYE' A
#
# COMPACT_ATOMS: atom_id res chain seq x y z
N MET A 1 5.75 -0.65 59.01
CA MET A 1 5.62 -0.37 57.57
C MET A 1 6.98 -0.60 56.93
N ASN A 2 7.19 -1.66 56.16
CA ASN A 2 8.42 -1.89 55.40
C ASN A 2 8.05 -2.41 54.01
N ARG A 3 8.15 -1.57 52.98
CA ARG A 3 8.06 -2.01 51.56
C ARG A 3 9.48 -2.21 51.07
N GLY A 4 9.83 -3.46 50.72
CA GLY A 4 11.08 -3.77 50.02
C GLY A 4 11.12 -3.12 48.63
N PRO A 5 12.30 -3.04 47.99
CA PRO A 5 12.44 -2.38 46.70
C PRO A 5 11.66 -3.16 45.62
N SER A 6 10.69 -2.48 44.99
CA SER A 6 10.06 -2.95 43.76
C SER A 6 11.08 -2.82 42.63
N PHE A 7 11.74 -3.92 42.28
CA PHE A 7 12.43 -4.02 41.00
C PHE A 7 11.37 -4.02 39.90
N LYS A 8 11.11 -2.85 39.32
CA LYS A 8 10.43 -2.78 38.04
C LYS A 8 11.42 -3.25 36.98
N VAL A 9 11.35 -4.53 36.65
CA VAL A 9 11.90 -5.00 35.37
C VAL A 9 11.04 -4.32 34.31
N GLY A 10 11.49 -3.16 33.84
CA GLY A 10 10.93 -2.54 32.65
C GLY A 10 11.01 -3.56 31.51
N PRO A 11 10.06 -3.55 30.56
CA PRO A 11 10.15 -4.42 29.42
C PRO A 11 11.52 -4.21 28.77
N THR A 12 12.29 -5.29 28.65
CA THR A 12 13.52 -5.30 27.83
C THR A 12 13.15 -4.80 26.43
N PRO A 13 13.96 -3.93 25.79
CA PRO A 13 13.72 -3.53 24.42
C PRO A 13 13.98 -4.75 23.53
N ARG A 14 12.95 -5.59 23.37
CA ARG A 14 12.88 -6.56 22.29
C ARG A 14 12.47 -5.76 21.08
N ASP A 15 13.38 -5.70 20.12
CA ASP A 15 13.24 -5.19 18.76
C ASP A 15 11.77 -5.14 18.31
N VAL A 16 11.12 -4.01 18.56
CA VAL A 16 9.90 -3.67 17.86
C VAL A 16 10.37 -3.35 16.45
N ASN A 17 10.13 -4.27 15.51
CA ASN A 17 10.20 -3.93 14.11
C ASN A 17 9.05 -2.95 13.84
N VAL A 18 9.28 -1.67 14.17
CA VAL A 18 8.31 -0.60 13.97
C VAL A 18 8.30 -0.39 12.47
N GLU A 19 7.28 -0.91 11.80
CA GLU A 19 6.98 -0.52 10.43
C GLU A 19 6.70 0.99 10.44
N GLU A 20 7.70 1.80 10.09
CA GLU A 20 7.59 3.25 10.08
C GLU A 20 6.74 3.67 8.88
N ILE A 21 5.77 4.57 9.11
CA ILE A 21 4.99 5.20 8.04
C ILE A 21 5.89 6.17 7.28
N VAL A 22 6.03 5.96 5.97
CA VAL A 22 6.92 6.76 5.11
C VAL A 22 6.16 7.65 4.14
N SER A 23 4.86 7.41 3.92
CA SER A 23 4.02 8.18 3.01
C SER A 23 2.55 7.86 3.25
N GLU A 24 1.66 8.63 2.62
CA GLU A 24 0.23 8.35 2.59
C GLU A 24 -0.29 8.30 1.14
N CYS A 25 -1.43 7.65 0.94
CA CYS A 25 -2.14 7.62 -0.33
C CYS A 25 -2.90 8.92 -0.58
N GLU A 26 -2.61 9.62 -1.68
CA GLU A 26 -3.27 10.89 -2.03
C GLU A 26 -4.77 10.72 -2.39
N LYS A 27 -5.25 9.47 -2.55
CA LYS A 27 -6.67 9.17 -2.84
C LYS A 27 -7.46 8.78 -1.59
N CYS A 28 -6.95 7.86 -0.76
CA CYS A 28 -7.71 7.30 0.35
C CYS A 28 -7.12 7.62 1.74
N GLN A 29 -6.03 8.41 1.80
CA GLN A 29 -5.32 8.75 3.04
C GLN A 29 -4.83 7.52 3.83
N GLY A 30 -4.65 6.38 3.13
CA GLY A 30 -4.12 5.16 3.74
C GLY A 30 -2.60 5.27 3.91
N GLU A 31 -2.11 4.84 5.06
CA GLU A 31 -0.69 4.81 5.42
C GLU A 31 0.10 3.84 4.53
N ILE A 32 1.32 4.22 4.19
CA ILE A 32 2.31 3.41 3.48
C ILE A 32 3.52 3.24 4.40
N TYR A 33 3.83 2.00 4.74
CA TYR A 33 4.94 1.67 5.60
C TYR A 33 6.25 1.44 4.83
N THR A 34 7.36 1.50 5.54
CA THR A 34 8.71 1.21 5.03
C THR A 34 8.75 -0.14 4.32
N GLY A 35 9.34 -0.20 3.13
CA GLY A 35 9.35 -1.39 2.28
C GLY A 35 8.07 -1.62 1.46
N GLY A 36 7.04 -0.79 1.66
CA GLY A 36 5.82 -0.79 0.86
C GLY A 36 5.99 -0.20 -0.55
N LEU A 37 4.92 -0.29 -1.35
CA LEU A 37 4.88 0.22 -2.72
C LEU A 37 3.83 1.33 -2.85
N ARG A 38 4.13 2.32 -3.70
CA ARG A 38 3.17 3.31 -4.18
C ARG A 38 3.27 3.44 -5.70
N PHE A 39 2.16 3.79 -6.32
CA PHE A 39 2.04 3.88 -7.78
C PHE A 39 1.70 5.32 -8.15
N PHE A 40 2.36 5.88 -9.15
CA PHE A 40 1.95 7.16 -9.73
C PHE A 40 0.93 6.88 -10.84
N TRP A 41 -0.32 7.26 -10.63
CA TRP A 41 -1.42 6.98 -11.55
C TRP A 41 -2.36 8.18 -11.65
N ALA A 42 -2.73 8.56 -12.88
CA ALA A 42 -3.61 9.70 -13.15
C ALA A 42 -3.20 10.99 -12.38
N GLY A 43 -1.89 11.26 -12.33
CA GLY A 43 -1.33 12.45 -11.68
C GLY A 43 -1.26 12.39 -10.15
N ARG A 44 -1.46 11.23 -9.52
CA ARG A 44 -1.44 11.08 -8.05
C ARG A 44 -0.60 9.89 -7.60
N TRP A 45 0.04 10.01 -6.44
CA TRP A 45 0.64 8.86 -5.75
C TRP A 45 -0.42 8.10 -4.94
N ILE A 46 -0.66 6.85 -5.31
CA ILE A 46 -1.72 6.01 -4.72
C ILE A 46 -1.17 4.68 -4.15
N CYS A 47 -1.86 4.16 -3.14
CA CYS A 47 -1.54 2.88 -2.52
C CYS A 47 -1.89 1.69 -3.44
N PRO A 48 -1.35 0.48 -3.14
CA PRO A 48 -1.62 -0.71 -3.95
C PRO A 48 -3.11 -1.05 -4.07
N ASN A 49 -3.91 -0.80 -3.03
CA ASN A 49 -5.36 -1.06 -3.06
C ASN A 49 -6.10 -0.10 -4.00
N CYS A 50 -5.77 1.19 -3.95
CA CYS A 50 -6.34 2.18 -4.86
C CYS A 50 -5.95 1.89 -6.31
N PHE A 51 -4.71 1.46 -6.54
CA PHE A 51 -4.23 1.06 -7.85
C PHE A 51 -4.98 -0.16 -8.39
N ARG A 52 -5.10 -1.24 -7.61
CA ARG A 52 -5.89 -2.43 -7.99
C ARG A 52 -7.32 -2.09 -8.37
N TYR A 53 -7.96 -1.19 -7.61
CA TYR A 53 -9.31 -0.75 -7.92
C TYR A 53 -9.37 0.01 -9.25
N ALA A 54 -8.42 0.91 -9.51
CA ALA A 54 -8.35 1.65 -10.77
C ALA A 54 -8.16 0.71 -11.96
N VAL A 55 -7.20 -0.22 -11.88
CA VAL A 55 -6.95 -1.22 -12.95
C VAL A 55 -8.17 -2.10 -13.18
N ARG A 56 -8.82 -2.60 -12.12
CA ARG A 56 -10.06 -3.40 -12.27
C ARG A 56 -11.16 -2.63 -12.98
N LYS A 57 -11.31 -1.34 -12.66
CA LYS A 57 -12.31 -0.48 -13.31
C LYS A 57 -12.02 -0.34 -14.81
N VAL A 58 -10.79 0.01 -15.18
CA VAL A 58 -10.39 0.13 -16.59
C VAL A 58 -10.53 -1.21 -17.31
N LEU A 59 -10.12 -2.31 -16.70
CA LEU A 59 -10.28 -3.64 -17.29
C LEU A 59 -11.75 -3.98 -17.60
N TRP A 60 -12.69 -3.53 -16.77
CA TRP A 60 -14.11 -3.80 -16.95
C TRP A 60 -14.79 -2.85 -17.95
N GLU A 61 -14.36 -1.59 -17.98
CA GLU A 61 -14.95 -0.54 -18.83
C GLU A 61 -14.29 -0.46 -20.22
N ASN A 62 -12.98 -0.69 -20.30
CA ASN A 62 -12.16 -0.57 -21.50
C ASN A 62 -10.95 -1.55 -21.47
N PRO A 63 -11.18 -2.86 -21.62
CA PRO A 63 -10.12 -3.87 -21.54
C PRO A 63 -9.01 -3.69 -22.59
N GLU A 64 -9.30 -3.06 -23.73
CA GLU A 64 -8.34 -2.81 -24.82
C GLU A 64 -7.20 -1.88 -24.38
N GLU A 65 -7.50 -0.90 -23.53
CA GLU A 65 -6.50 0.01 -22.97
C GLU A 65 -5.51 -0.74 -22.06
N ILE A 66 -6.01 -1.64 -21.21
CA ILE A 66 -5.16 -2.50 -20.39
C ILE A 66 -4.33 -3.46 -21.26
N ALA A 67 -4.93 -4.03 -22.30
CA ALA A 67 -4.21 -4.92 -23.22
C ALA A 67 -3.04 -4.20 -23.91
N LEU A 68 -3.25 -2.96 -24.36
CA LEU A 68 -2.20 -2.13 -24.97
C LEU A 68 -1.04 -1.88 -24.00
N GLU A 69 -1.34 -1.41 -22.78
CA GLU A 69 -0.32 -1.15 -21.75
C GLU A 69 0.45 -2.41 -21.32
N MET A 70 -0.20 -3.57 -21.39
CA MET A 70 0.41 -4.87 -21.06
C MET A 70 1.10 -5.56 -22.24
N GLY A 71 1.04 -4.98 -23.45
CA GLY A 71 1.59 -5.60 -24.66
C GLY A 71 0.88 -6.90 -25.05
N VAL A 72 -0.42 -7.01 -24.77
CA VAL A 72 -1.25 -8.16 -25.12
C VAL A 72 -1.78 -7.98 -26.55
N GLU A 73 -1.66 -9.02 -27.38
CA GLU A 73 -2.23 -9.04 -28.72
C GLU A 73 -3.77 -9.02 -28.66
N VAL A 74 -4.41 -8.21 -29.51
CA VAL A 74 -5.87 -8.04 -29.56
C VAL A 74 -6.36 -8.34 -30.98
N GLU A 75 -7.32 -9.26 -31.09
CA GLU A 75 -8.04 -9.53 -32.33
C GLU A 75 -9.48 -8.98 -32.22
N ARG A 76 -9.96 -8.32 -33.28
CA ARG A 76 -11.32 -7.76 -33.36
C ARG A 76 -12.10 -8.46 -34.45
N TYR A 77 -13.33 -8.85 -34.13
CA TYR A 77 -14.27 -9.43 -35.09
C TYR A 77 -15.36 -8.39 -35.37
N GLU A 78 -15.65 -8.16 -36.65
CA GLU A 78 -16.73 -7.27 -37.12
C GLU A 78 -18.08 -7.98 -37.19
#